data_AF-A0A966BQW4-F1
#
_entry.id   AF-A0A966BQW4-F1
#
_cell.length_a   1.000
_cell.length_b   1.000
_cell.length_c   1.000
_cell.angle_alpha   90.00
_cell.angle_beta   90.00
_cell.angle_gamma   90.00
#
_symmetry.space_group_name_H-M   'P 1'
#
loop_
_entity.id
_entity.type
_entity.pdbx_description
1 polymer ?
#
loop_
_entity_poly.entity_id
_entity_poly.type
_entity_poly.pdbx_seq_one_letter_code
_entity_poly.pdbx_strand_id
1 'polypeptide(L)'
;VWSLANESQFNPLFEASAQLCKQLDPTRPTTFNNPDPKRLCDIANLHYPPMPYEDHLKEDPRPMFLGEYFFPVCHEQTDVGLDPGLRELWGAGHSAPDSEWGRKCAEGPFYGPGTPPGTWSYMVRSNRVIGGAIWAALDEPFFCPAGSTPATPGTMASGD
;
A
#
# COMPACT_ATOMS: atom_id res chain seq x y z
N VAL A 1 2.57 -0.20 -16.92
CA VAL A 1 1.78 0.87 -16.27
C VAL A 1 2.74 1.99 -15.95
N TRP A 2 2.38 3.25 -16.21
CA TRP A 2 3.13 4.42 -15.75
C TRP A 2 2.47 4.97 -14.50
N SER A 3 3.20 5.09 -13.38
CA SER A 3 2.71 5.80 -12.20
C SER A 3 3.21 7.24 -12.24
N LEU A 4 2.31 8.22 -12.15
CA LEU A 4 2.68 9.63 -12.25
C LEU A 4 3.37 10.16 -10.98
N ALA A 5 2.97 9.65 -9.82
CA ALA A 5 3.51 10.03 -8.52
C ALA A 5 2.98 9.10 -7.41
N ASN A 6 3.57 9.25 -6.22
CA ASN A 6 3.17 8.59 -4.98
C ASN A 6 2.91 9.65 -3.91
N GLU A 7 1.73 9.64 -3.27
CA GLU A 7 1.40 10.52 -2.12
C GLU A 7 1.69 12.03 -2.31
N SER A 8 1.85 12.50 -3.55
CA SER A 8 2.14 13.89 -3.89
C SER A 8 0.86 14.73 -4.00
N GLN A 9 0.81 15.89 -3.36
CA GLN A 9 -0.36 16.76 -3.46
C GLN A 9 -0.64 17.15 -4.93
N PHE A 10 -1.88 16.93 -5.38
CA PHE A 10 -2.27 17.19 -6.76
C PHE A 10 -2.02 18.65 -7.17
N ASN A 11 -1.49 18.84 -8.37
CA ASN A 11 -1.31 20.15 -9.02
C ASN A 11 -1.32 19.98 -10.56
N PRO A 12 -1.48 21.08 -11.33
CA PRO A 12 -1.58 21.02 -12.80
C PRO A 12 -0.40 20.40 -13.55
N LEU A 13 0.78 20.26 -12.92
CA LEU A 13 1.92 19.60 -13.56
C LEU A 13 1.64 18.10 -13.78
N PHE A 14 0.77 17.48 -12.98
CA PHE A 14 0.35 16.10 -13.20
C PHE A 14 -0.57 15.94 -14.41
N GLU A 15 -1.31 17.00 -14.80
CA GLU A 15 -2.07 17.01 -16.06
C GLU A 15 -1.13 17.00 -17.26
N ALA A 16 -0.12 17.88 -17.24
CA ALA A 16 0.92 17.90 -18.26
C ALA A 16 1.70 16.58 -18.33
N SER A 17 2.00 15.99 -17.16
CA SER A 17 2.70 14.69 -17.06
C SER A 17 1.85 13.55 -17.65
N ALA A 18 0.56 13.48 -17.31
CA ALA A 18 -0.36 12.49 -17.88
C ALA A 18 -0.46 12.60 -19.40
N GLN A 19 -0.60 13.82 -19.91
CA GLN A 19 -0.64 14.09 -21.35
C GLN A 19 0.66 13.67 -22.05
N LEU A 20 1.82 14.01 -21.46
CA LEU A 20 3.11 13.65 -22.00
C LEU A 20 3.31 12.12 -22.04
N CYS A 21 2.94 11.40 -20.97
CA CYS A 21 2.98 9.94 -20.97
C CYS A 21 2.18 9.35 -22.14
N LYS A 22 0.99 9.88 -22.42
CA LYS A 22 0.16 9.41 -23.54
C LYS A 22 0.70 9.78 -24.92
N GLN A 23 1.35 10.93 -25.06
CA GLN A 23 1.99 11.34 -26.31
C GLN A 23 3.21 10.47 -26.63
N LEU A 24 4.03 10.14 -25.63
CA LEU A 24 5.26 9.37 -25.82
C LEU A 24 5.00 7.87 -25.87
N ASP A 25 4.05 7.36 -25.09
CA ASP A 25 3.74 5.95 -25.01
C ASP A 25 2.24 5.71 -24.77
N PRO A 26 1.43 5.74 -25.84
CA PRO A 26 -0.02 5.48 -25.74
C PRO A 26 -0.34 4.02 -25.43
N THR A 27 0.65 3.11 -25.47
CA THR A 27 0.41 1.65 -25.34
C THR A 27 0.27 1.20 -23.88
N ARG A 28 0.66 2.04 -22.91
CA ARG A 28 0.63 1.71 -21.48
C ARG A 28 -0.41 2.58 -20.74
N PRO A 29 -1.17 1.99 -19.79
CA PRO A 29 -2.05 2.75 -18.94
C PRO A 29 -1.27 3.55 -17.88
N THR A 30 -1.86 4.62 -17.39
CA THR A 30 -1.35 5.48 -16.32
C THR A 30 -2.11 5.25 -15.01
N THR A 31 -1.47 5.58 -13.88
CA THR A 31 -2.05 5.56 -12.54
C THR A 31 -1.45 6.66 -11.67
N PHE A 32 -2.15 7.03 -10.60
CA PHE A 32 -1.69 7.98 -9.59
C PHE A 32 -2.40 7.68 -8.26
N ASN A 33 -1.64 7.39 -7.21
CA ASN A 33 -2.16 6.95 -5.91
C ASN A 33 -2.80 8.08 -5.07
N ASN A 34 -2.15 9.25 -4.97
CA ASN A 34 -2.75 10.36 -4.22
C ASN A 34 -3.97 10.87 -5.00
N PRO A 35 -5.00 11.47 -4.36
CA PRO A 35 -6.28 11.63 -5.04
C PRO A 35 -6.05 12.31 -6.37
N ASP A 36 -6.53 11.63 -7.41
CA ASP A 36 -6.62 12.10 -8.78
C ASP A 36 -8.03 12.69 -8.93
N PRO A 37 -8.30 13.91 -8.40
CA PRO A 37 -9.66 14.47 -8.32
C PRO A 37 -10.26 14.67 -9.71
N LYS A 38 -9.41 14.77 -10.73
CA LYS A 38 -9.79 14.95 -12.12
C LYS A 38 -9.91 13.62 -12.88
N ARG A 39 -9.60 12.49 -12.25
CA ARG A 39 -9.64 11.14 -12.85
C ARG A 39 -8.85 11.07 -14.16
N LEU A 40 -7.68 11.71 -14.18
CA LEU A 40 -6.81 11.82 -15.36
C LEU A 40 -6.24 10.48 -15.81
N CYS A 41 -5.93 9.60 -14.85
CA CYS A 41 -5.27 8.33 -15.13
C CYS A 41 -6.26 7.25 -15.56
N ASP A 42 -5.80 6.21 -16.28
CA ASP A 42 -6.68 5.12 -16.72
C ASP A 42 -7.08 4.18 -15.59
N ILE A 43 -6.24 4.07 -14.54
CA ILE A 43 -6.42 3.17 -13.40
C ILE A 43 -6.57 4.01 -12.13
N ALA A 44 -7.69 3.83 -11.43
CA ALA A 44 -7.88 4.39 -10.09
C ALA A 44 -6.96 3.67 -9.09
N ASN A 45 -6.30 4.41 -8.21
CA ASN A 45 -5.32 3.85 -7.29
C ASN A 45 -5.54 4.40 -5.88
N LEU A 46 -5.65 3.50 -4.91
CA LEU A 46 -5.85 3.81 -3.49
C LEU A 46 -4.79 3.11 -2.65
N HIS A 47 -4.31 3.78 -1.60
CA HIS A 47 -3.52 3.16 -0.54
C HIS A 47 -4.41 2.85 0.66
N TYR A 48 -4.29 1.64 1.17
CA TYR A 48 -4.90 1.15 2.40
C TYR A 48 -6.41 1.43 2.58
N PRO A 49 -7.26 1.35 1.53
CA PRO A 49 -8.70 1.50 1.74
C PRO A 49 -9.23 0.33 2.56
N PRO A 50 -10.17 0.53 3.49
CA PRO A 50 -10.84 -0.59 4.16
C PRO A 50 -11.72 -1.37 3.18
N MET A 51 -11.87 -2.67 3.38
CA MET A 51 -12.86 -3.48 2.66
C MET A 51 -14.29 -3.09 3.08
N PRO A 52 -15.28 -3.09 2.16
CA PRO A 52 -15.18 -3.38 0.72
C PRO A 52 -14.54 -2.23 -0.06
N TYR A 53 -13.59 -2.53 -0.95
CA TYR A 53 -12.75 -1.50 -1.59
C TYR A 53 -13.52 -0.57 -2.54
N GLU A 54 -14.47 -1.13 -3.29
CA GLU A 54 -15.26 -0.45 -4.31
C GLU A 54 -16.14 0.66 -3.72
N ASP A 55 -16.43 0.59 -2.41
CA ASP A 55 -17.23 1.58 -1.72
C ASP A 55 -16.55 2.96 -1.66
N HIS A 56 -15.23 3.00 -1.80
CA HIS A 56 -14.45 4.25 -1.75
C HIS A 56 -14.51 5.05 -3.05
N LEU A 57 -14.89 4.41 -4.16
CA LEU A 57 -14.91 5.06 -5.48
C LEU A 57 -16.14 4.63 -6.30
N LYS A 58 -17.34 4.55 -5.71
CA LYS A 58 -18.56 4.02 -6.37
C LYS A 58 -18.85 4.64 -7.74
N GLU A 59 -18.64 5.96 -7.84
CA GLU A 59 -18.95 6.75 -9.05
C GLU A 59 -17.80 6.78 -10.08
N ASP A 60 -16.70 6.07 -9.84
CA ASP A 60 -15.57 6.01 -10.76
C ASP A 60 -15.60 4.67 -11.53
N PRO A 61 -15.74 4.67 -12.86
CA PRO A 61 -15.84 3.43 -13.62
C PRO A 61 -14.50 2.72 -13.86
N ARG A 62 -13.37 3.36 -13.51
CA ARG A 62 -12.03 2.82 -13.79
C ARG A 62 -11.78 1.54 -13.00
N PRO A 63 -10.95 0.61 -13.54
CA PRO A 63 -10.39 -0.46 -12.73
C PRO A 63 -9.62 0.14 -11.54
N MET A 64 -9.73 -0.53 -10.39
CA MET A 64 -9.15 -0.12 -9.13
C MET A 64 -7.92 -0.96 -8.81
N PHE A 65 -6.78 -0.32 -8.66
CA PHE A 65 -5.55 -0.93 -8.18
C PHE A 65 -5.29 -0.48 -6.74
N LEU A 66 -4.95 -1.41 -5.86
CA LEU A 66 -4.52 -1.05 -4.51
C LEU A 66 -3.01 -0.80 -4.54
N GLY A 67 -2.58 0.46 -4.66
CA GLY A 67 -1.17 0.83 -4.80
C GLY A 67 -0.32 0.35 -3.63
N GLU A 68 -0.92 0.32 -2.44
CA GLU A 68 -0.39 -0.27 -1.22
C GLU A 68 -1.58 -0.77 -0.40
N TYR A 69 -1.57 -2.02 0.10
CA TYR A 69 -2.76 -2.57 0.81
C TYR A 69 -2.47 -3.56 1.95
N PHE A 70 -1.26 -4.09 2.03
CA PHE A 70 -0.85 -5.08 3.03
C PHE A 70 0.42 -4.56 3.68
N PHE A 71 0.40 -4.38 5.00
CA PHE A 71 1.58 -4.04 5.79
C PHE A 71 2.24 -5.31 6.34
N PRO A 72 3.34 -5.84 5.80
CA PRO A 72 4.15 -6.80 6.53
C PRO A 72 4.63 -6.20 7.84
N VAL A 73 5.10 -7.05 8.74
CA VAL A 73 5.80 -6.61 9.95
C VAL A 73 7.16 -6.01 9.55
N CYS A 74 7.15 -4.74 9.15
CA CYS A 74 8.34 -3.99 8.75
C CYS A 74 8.76 -2.93 9.78
N HIS A 75 7.83 -2.50 10.64
CA HIS A 75 8.10 -1.48 11.67
C HIS A 75 8.48 -2.07 13.03
N GLU A 76 8.25 -3.37 13.27
CA GLU A 76 8.64 -4.04 14.51
C GLU A 76 9.90 -4.87 14.27
N GLN A 77 11.04 -4.36 14.74
CA GLN A 77 12.36 -4.97 14.53
C GLN A 77 12.79 -5.84 15.72
N THR A 78 12.26 -5.60 16.92
CA THR A 78 12.62 -6.36 18.12
C THR A 78 12.07 -7.76 18.04
N ASP A 79 10.76 -7.86 17.81
CA ASP A 79 10.08 -9.16 17.76
C ASP A 79 10.49 -9.95 16.52
N VAL A 80 10.70 -9.30 15.38
CA VAL A 80 11.22 -9.96 14.17
C VAL A 80 12.66 -10.45 14.37
N GLY A 81 13.48 -9.73 15.13
CA GLY A 81 14.83 -10.19 15.49
C GLY A 81 14.83 -11.45 16.37
N LEU A 82 13.78 -11.64 17.18
CA LEU A 82 13.57 -12.84 17.98
C LEU A 82 12.94 -13.99 17.18
N ASP A 83 11.92 -13.70 16.38
CA ASP A 83 11.18 -14.65 15.55
C ASP A 83 10.88 -14.08 14.15
N PRO A 84 11.73 -14.40 13.15
CA PRO A 84 11.48 -14.03 11.76
C PRO A 84 10.18 -14.61 11.18
N GLY A 85 9.65 -15.69 11.76
CA GLY A 85 8.40 -16.33 11.36
C GLY A 85 7.15 -15.49 11.62
N LEU A 86 7.24 -14.42 12.42
CA LEU A 86 6.16 -13.46 12.60
C LEU A 86 5.67 -12.84 11.29
N ARG A 87 6.53 -12.75 10.27
CA ARG A 87 6.14 -12.22 8.94
C ARG A 87 5.16 -13.15 8.21
N GLU A 88 5.28 -14.45 8.42
CA GLU A 88 4.38 -15.47 7.84
C GLU A 88 3.04 -15.56 8.58
N LEU A 89 3.04 -15.24 9.88
CA LEU A 89 1.86 -15.33 10.75
C LEU A 89 0.69 -14.48 10.23
N TRP A 90 0.98 -13.29 9.71
CA TRP A 90 -0.03 -12.38 9.15
C TRP A 90 -0.55 -12.82 7.78
N GLY A 91 0.15 -13.74 7.10
CA GLY A 91 -0.35 -14.45 5.92
C GLY A 91 -1.31 -15.60 6.26
N ALA A 92 -1.13 -16.24 7.42
CA ALA A 92 -1.81 -17.49 7.76
C ALA A 92 -3.34 -17.36 7.89
N GLY A 93 -3.82 -16.21 8.41
CA GLY A 93 -5.25 -15.91 8.57
C GLY A 93 -6.04 -15.91 7.25
N HIS A 94 -5.37 -15.74 6.09
CA HIS A 94 -6.01 -15.69 4.78
C HIS A 94 -6.43 -17.06 4.23
N SER A 95 -5.79 -18.15 4.69
CA SER A 95 -6.05 -19.52 4.19
C SER A 95 -7.43 -20.05 4.60
N ALA A 96 -7.95 -19.62 5.75
CA ALA A 96 -9.25 -20.01 6.28
C ALA A 96 -9.91 -18.83 7.03
N PRO A 97 -10.51 -17.86 6.31
CA PRO A 97 -11.07 -16.65 6.90
C PRO A 97 -12.13 -16.90 7.99
N ASP A 98 -12.90 -17.98 7.87
CA ASP A 98 -13.96 -18.34 8.81
C ASP A 98 -13.45 -19.07 10.07
N SER A 99 -12.18 -19.49 10.07
CA SER A 99 -11.56 -20.11 11.24
C SER A 99 -11.50 -19.14 12.43
N GLU A 100 -11.38 -19.66 13.65
CA GLU A 100 -11.18 -18.82 14.84
C GLU A 100 -9.92 -17.94 14.68
N TRP A 101 -8.86 -18.50 14.12
CA TRP A 101 -7.60 -17.80 13.84
C TRP A 101 -7.80 -16.66 12.82
N GLY A 102 -8.49 -16.94 11.70
CA GLY A 102 -8.83 -15.94 10.70
C GLY A 102 -9.62 -14.78 11.33
N ARG A 103 -10.71 -15.09 12.06
CA ARG A 103 -11.52 -14.06 12.73
C ARG A 103 -10.73 -13.20 13.70
N LYS A 104 -9.82 -13.78 14.51
CA LYS A 104 -8.92 -12.99 15.37
C LYS A 104 -7.98 -12.09 14.59
N CYS A 105 -7.45 -12.54 13.45
CA CYS A 105 -6.63 -11.69 12.59
C CYS A 105 -7.41 -10.49 12.02
N ALA A 106 -8.74 -10.62 11.84
CA ALA A 106 -9.60 -9.55 11.35
C ALA A 106 -9.91 -8.46 12.40
N GLU A 107 -9.71 -8.74 13.69
CA GLU A 107 -9.98 -7.82 14.80
C GLU A 107 -8.84 -6.81 15.02
N GLY A 108 -7.75 -6.91 14.24
CA GLY A 108 -6.60 -6.01 14.32
C GLY A 108 -6.93 -4.55 13.99
N PRO A 109 -6.10 -3.60 14.44
CA PRO A 109 -6.32 -2.18 14.17
C PRO A 109 -6.23 -1.87 12.67
N PHE A 110 -6.96 -0.84 12.23
CA PHE A 110 -6.77 -0.23 10.92
C PHE A 110 -5.33 0.33 10.83
N TYR A 111 -4.61 0.02 9.74
CA TYR A 111 -3.14 0.19 9.59
C TYR A 111 -2.26 -0.77 10.44
N GLY A 112 -2.83 -1.83 11.00
CA GLY A 112 -2.06 -2.92 11.59
C GLY A 112 -1.35 -3.77 10.53
N PRO A 113 -0.38 -4.62 10.94
CA PRO A 113 0.22 -5.59 10.04
C PRO A 113 -0.82 -6.53 9.41
N GLY A 114 -0.62 -6.87 8.14
CA GLY A 114 -1.47 -7.72 7.34
C GLY A 114 -2.56 -6.96 6.61
N THR A 115 -3.63 -7.69 6.31
CA THR A 115 -4.88 -7.19 5.74
C THR A 115 -6.02 -8.10 6.24
N PRO A 116 -7.30 -7.70 6.17
CA PRO A 116 -8.37 -8.57 6.65
C PRO A 116 -8.38 -9.94 5.93
N PRO A 117 -8.61 -11.05 6.66
CA PRO A 117 -8.84 -12.37 6.07
C PRO A 117 -9.85 -12.33 4.93
N GLY A 118 -9.60 -13.09 3.87
CA GLY A 118 -10.45 -13.10 2.69
C GLY A 118 -10.20 -11.97 1.68
N THR A 119 -9.28 -11.03 1.95
CA THR A 119 -8.86 -9.98 1.01
C THR A 119 -8.53 -10.51 -0.39
N TRP A 120 -7.74 -11.58 -0.51
CA TRP A 120 -7.41 -12.15 -1.83
C TRP A 120 -8.62 -12.76 -2.52
N SER A 121 -9.46 -13.48 -1.78
CA SER A 121 -10.73 -14.01 -2.31
C SER A 121 -11.66 -12.89 -2.76
N TYR A 122 -11.69 -11.77 -2.04
CA TYR A 122 -12.44 -10.58 -2.42
C TYR A 122 -11.93 -10.00 -3.73
N MET A 123 -10.61 -9.77 -3.84
CA MET A 123 -10.00 -9.25 -5.08
C MET A 123 -10.27 -10.16 -6.27
N VAL A 124 -10.10 -11.49 -6.13
CA VAL A 124 -10.33 -12.46 -7.21
C VAL A 124 -11.80 -12.49 -7.67
N ARG A 125 -12.75 -12.21 -6.77
CA ARG A 125 -14.19 -12.17 -7.10
C ARG A 125 -14.65 -10.80 -7.60
N SER A 126 -13.83 -9.77 -7.45
CA SER A 126 -14.19 -8.41 -7.87
C SER A 126 -14.12 -8.30 -9.39
N ASN A 127 -15.09 -7.59 -9.97
CA ASN A 127 -15.06 -7.19 -11.39
C ASN A 127 -14.31 -5.86 -11.60
N ARG A 128 -13.82 -5.23 -10.53
CA ARG A 128 -13.24 -3.88 -10.58
C ARG A 128 -11.87 -3.79 -9.93
N VAL A 129 -11.65 -4.49 -8.82
CA VAL A 129 -10.35 -4.52 -8.14
C VAL A 129 -9.43 -5.45 -8.91
N ILE A 130 -8.40 -4.89 -9.54
CA ILE A 130 -7.47 -5.62 -10.41
C ILE A 130 -6.24 -6.17 -9.67
N GLY A 131 -6.24 -6.11 -8.34
CA GLY A 131 -5.14 -6.51 -7.47
C GLY A 131 -4.51 -5.33 -6.72
N GLY A 132 -3.32 -5.56 -6.18
CA GLY A 132 -2.58 -4.54 -5.44
C GLY A 132 -1.11 -4.88 -5.25
N ALA A 133 -0.33 -3.92 -4.74
CA ALA A 133 1.04 -4.14 -4.33
C ALA A 133 1.15 -4.22 -2.79
N ILE A 134 1.91 -5.22 -2.32
CA ILE A 134 2.22 -5.41 -0.91
C ILE A 134 3.32 -4.41 -0.54
N TRP A 135 3.13 -3.65 0.54
CA TRP A 135 4.08 -2.66 1.01
C TRP A 135 4.79 -3.15 2.26
N ALA A 136 6.04 -3.62 2.23
CA ALA A 136 7.01 -3.54 1.13
C ALA A 136 7.82 -4.83 0.97
N ALA A 137 8.56 -4.91 -0.14
CA ALA A 137 9.26 -6.13 -0.55
C ALA A 137 10.53 -6.44 0.27
N LEU A 138 11.28 -5.40 0.64
CA LEU A 138 12.54 -5.52 1.35
C LEU A 138 12.57 -4.47 2.46
N ASP A 139 13.15 -4.83 3.60
CA ASP A 139 13.47 -3.84 4.63
C ASP A 139 14.60 -2.93 4.12
N GLU A 140 14.61 -1.68 4.58
CA GLU A 140 15.68 -0.72 4.32
C GLU A 140 16.50 -0.43 5.61
N PRO A 141 17.24 -1.43 6.16
CA PRO A 141 17.98 -1.25 7.40
C PRO A 141 19.27 -0.46 7.19
N PHE A 142 19.63 0.34 8.20
CA PHE A 142 20.94 0.98 8.28
C PHE A 142 21.81 0.27 9.33
N PHE A 143 23.00 -0.16 8.92
CA PHE A 143 23.99 -0.70 9.84
C PHE A 143 24.84 0.43 10.41
N CYS A 144 24.69 0.69 11.71
CA CYS A 144 25.48 1.68 12.43
C CYS A 144 26.65 0.99 13.16
N PRO A 145 27.85 1.59 13.20
CA PRO A 145 28.94 1.14 14.06
C PRO A 145 28.49 0.92 15.50
N ALA A 146 29.10 -0.04 16.20
CA ALA A 146 28.80 -0.31 17.60
C ALA A 146 28.88 0.98 18.44
N GLY A 147 27.80 1.30 19.15
CA GLY A 147 27.69 2.52 19.96
C GLY A 147 27.19 3.77 19.23
N SER A 148 26.81 3.67 17.95
CA SER A 148 26.14 4.77 17.22
C SER A 148 24.67 4.45 16.98
N THR A 149 23.82 5.43 17.27
CA THR A 149 22.38 5.39 16.95
C THR A 149 22.18 6.06 15.59
N PRO A 150 21.38 5.50 14.68
CA PRO A 150 20.98 6.22 13.48
C PRO A 150 20.34 7.56 13.88
N ALA A 151 20.74 8.66 13.25
CA ALA A 151 20.10 9.94 13.46
C ALA A 151 18.65 9.85 12.96
N THR A 152 17.66 10.04 13.83
CA THR A 152 16.26 10.09 13.44
C THR A 152 16.02 11.38 12.65
N PRO A 153 15.52 11.32 11.40
CA PRO A 153 15.14 12.52 10.67
C PRO A 153 14.07 13.29 11.46
N GLY A 154 14.34 14.55 11.82
CA GLY A 154 13.40 15.42 12.53
C GLY A 154 13.81 15.86 13.94
N THR A 155 14.90 15.32 14.50
CA THR A 155 15.53 15.95 15.68
C THR A 155 16.49 17.03 15.21
N MET A 156 15.96 18.24 14.97
CA MET A 156 16.78 19.44 15.06
C MET A 156 17.37 19.45 16.47
N ALA A 157 18.67 19.19 16.59
CA ALA A 157 19.39 19.50 17.80
C ALA A 157 19.17 20.99 18.07
N SER A 158 18.41 21.31 19.12
CA SER A 158 18.40 22.65 19.67
C SER A 158 19.79 22.88 20.24
N GLY A 159 20.66 23.49 19.44
CA GLY A 159 21.84 24.16 19.96
C GLY A 159 21.37 25.36 20.76
N ASP A 160 21.56 25.29 22.07
CA ASP A 160 22.48 26.17 22.84
C ASP A 160 22.74 25.54 24.22
#